data_AF-W2GV10-F1
#
_entry.id   AF-W2GV10-F1
#
_cell.length_a   1.000
_cell.length_b   1.000
_cell.length_c   1.000
_cell.angle_alpha   90.00
_cell.angle_beta   90.00
_cell.angle_gamma   90.00
#
_symmetry.space_group_name_H-M   'P 1'
#
loop_
_entity.id
_entity.type
_entity.pdbx_description
1 polymer ?
#
loop_
_entity_poly.entity_id
_entity_poly.type
_entity_poly.pdbx_seq_one_letter_code
_entity_poly.pdbx_strand_id
1 'polypeptide(L)'
;MTYARTEGDYKANRDEFKAVACRDGVSTLWEYFVENWDSCADMWVMLHRVDLPHFNNHTNNRDESLFGKIKQNVKSHVSMHSSLEVLLAIQRRMEEEYRAHVEMPGTLRDTSYSEEMNIVLGMTTRWVASAIEGENKVAVAKEYQDRYTLKTMGYR
;
A
#
# COMPACT_ATOMS: atom_id res chain seq x y z
N MET A 1 -5.41 -19.62 0.75
CA MET A 1 -6.25 -18.60 1.42
C MET A 1 -6.27 -17.28 0.67
N THR A 2 -5.17 -16.53 0.54
CA THR A 2 -5.14 -15.20 -0.11
C THR A 2 -5.73 -15.16 -1.52
N TYR A 3 -5.43 -16.16 -2.36
CA TYR A 3 -5.90 -16.23 -3.74
C TYR A 3 -7.25 -16.94 -3.91
N ALA A 4 -7.95 -17.26 -2.82
CA ALA A 4 -9.27 -17.86 -2.90
C ALA A 4 -10.23 -16.91 -3.61
N ARG A 5 -10.91 -17.41 -4.65
CA ARG A 5 -11.89 -16.64 -5.44
C ARG A 5 -13.33 -16.99 -5.07
N THR A 6 -13.51 -18.00 -4.24
CA THR A 6 -14.81 -18.44 -3.74
C THR A 6 -14.74 -18.66 -2.23
N GLU A 7 -15.87 -18.53 -1.56
CA GLU A 7 -15.99 -18.79 -0.12
C GLU A 7 -15.61 -20.24 0.22
N GLY A 8 -15.98 -21.17 -0.66
CA GLY A 8 -15.63 -22.59 -0.53
C GLY A 8 -14.12 -22.82 -0.55
N ASP A 9 -13.40 -22.20 -1.49
CA ASP A 9 -11.95 -22.31 -1.58
C ASP A 9 -11.26 -21.68 -0.36
N TYR A 10 -11.78 -20.55 0.12
CA TYR A 10 -11.24 -19.89 1.30
C TYR A 10 -11.36 -20.80 2.52
N LYS A 11 -12.57 -21.31 2.77
CA LYS A 11 -12.87 -22.19 3.89
C LYS A 11 -12.06 -23.49 3.85
N ALA A 12 -11.95 -24.13 2.68
CA ALA A 12 -11.14 -25.34 2.52
C ALA A 12 -9.66 -25.10 2.88
N ASN A 13 -9.06 -24.04 2.35
CA ASN A 13 -7.66 -23.69 2.64
C ASN A 13 -7.47 -23.29 4.12
N ARG A 14 -8.46 -22.64 4.72
CA ARG A 14 -8.44 -22.23 6.13
C ARG A 14 -8.50 -23.44 7.06
N ASP A 15 -9.35 -24.41 6.75
CA ASP A 15 -9.48 -25.64 7.53
C ASP A 15 -8.23 -26.52 7.41
N GLU A 16 -7.60 -26.57 6.22
CA GLU A 16 -6.29 -27.20 6.04
C GLU A 16 -5.20 -26.50 6.87
N PHE A 17 -5.17 -25.17 6.85
CA PHE A 17 -4.23 -24.41 7.67
C PHE A 17 -4.45 -24.66 9.17
N LYS A 18 -5.70 -24.74 9.64
CA LYS A 18 -6.03 -25.10 11.02
C LYS A 18 -5.44 -26.46 11.41
N ALA A 19 -5.58 -27.46 10.55
CA ALA A 19 -5.06 -28.80 10.82
C ALA A 19 -3.52 -28.83 10.96
N VAL A 20 -2.81 -28.00 10.19
CA VAL A 20 -1.35 -27.87 10.28
C VAL A 20 -0.93 -27.00 11.47
N ALA A 21 -1.59 -25.87 11.68
CA ALA A 21 -1.27 -24.91 12.72
C ALA A 21 -1.54 -25.45 14.12
N CYS A 22 -2.52 -26.35 14.28
CA CYS A 22 -2.83 -27.03 15.54
C CYS A 22 -2.15 -28.40 15.70
N ARG A 23 -1.17 -28.74 14.84
CA ARG A 23 -0.44 -30.00 14.94
C ARG A 23 0.27 -30.08 16.30
N ASP A 24 0.31 -31.29 16.86
CA ASP A 24 0.94 -31.57 18.16
C ASP A 24 0.33 -30.82 19.35
N GLY A 25 -0.91 -30.31 19.20
CA GLY A 25 -1.68 -29.67 20.28
C GLY A 25 -1.31 -28.21 20.54
N VAL A 26 -0.44 -27.60 19.73
CA VAL A 26 -0.09 -26.17 19.84
C VAL A 26 -1.08 -25.35 19.01
N SER A 27 -1.91 -24.50 19.64
CA SER A 27 -2.94 -23.70 18.94
C SER A 27 -2.60 -22.22 18.77
N THR A 28 -1.47 -21.75 19.32
CA THR A 28 -1.14 -20.31 19.40
C THR A 28 -1.08 -19.64 18.03
N LEU A 29 -0.52 -20.32 17.02
CA LEU A 29 -0.48 -19.81 15.65
C LEU A 29 -1.88 -19.70 15.05
N TRP A 30 -2.75 -20.67 15.33
CA TRP A 30 -4.13 -20.68 14.86
C TRP A 30 -4.96 -19.57 15.53
N GLU A 31 -4.86 -19.43 16.85
CA GLU A 31 -5.53 -18.39 17.62
C GLU A 31 -5.13 -17.00 17.13
N TYR A 32 -3.83 -16.76 16.96
CA TYR A 32 -3.31 -15.52 16.39
C TYR A 32 -3.86 -15.27 14.98
N PHE A 33 -3.87 -16.29 14.12
CA PHE A 33 -4.41 -16.18 12.77
C PHE A 33 -5.90 -15.80 12.78
N VAL A 34 -6.71 -16.44 13.61
CA VAL A 34 -8.14 -16.13 13.70
C VAL A 34 -8.37 -14.70 14.19
N GLU A 35 -7.67 -14.30 15.24
CA GLU A 35 -7.85 -12.98 15.85
C GLU A 35 -7.38 -11.84 14.93
N ASN A 36 -6.27 -12.02 14.21
CA ASN A 36 -5.59 -10.93 13.51
C ASN A 36 -5.73 -10.96 11.99
N TRP A 37 -5.85 -12.14 11.38
CA TRP A 37 -5.89 -12.30 9.92
C TRP A 37 -7.29 -12.66 9.43
N ASP A 38 -7.92 -13.67 10.02
CA ASP A 38 -9.27 -14.13 9.65
C ASP A 38 -10.33 -13.05 9.91
N SER A 39 -10.22 -12.35 11.05
CA SER A 39 -11.11 -11.24 11.44
C SER A 39 -11.14 -10.08 10.44
N CYS A 40 -10.12 -9.96 9.58
CA CYS A 40 -10.01 -8.96 8.54
C CYS A 40 -9.83 -9.55 7.13
N ALA A 41 -10.30 -10.78 6.89
CA ALA A 41 -10.22 -11.48 5.61
C ALA A 41 -10.66 -10.63 4.41
N ASP A 42 -11.67 -9.80 4.59
CA ASP A 42 -12.18 -8.84 3.59
C ASP A 42 -11.09 -7.91 3.03
N MET A 43 -10.06 -7.60 3.82
CA MET A 43 -8.98 -6.69 3.44
C MET A 43 -7.87 -7.34 2.63
N TRP A 44 -7.78 -8.67 2.55
CA TRP A 44 -6.63 -9.33 1.90
C TRP A 44 -6.95 -10.57 1.05
N VAL A 45 -8.15 -11.14 1.14
CA VAL A 45 -8.58 -12.29 0.32
C VAL A 45 -9.12 -11.81 -1.03
N MET A 46 -8.70 -12.47 -2.12
CA MET A 46 -9.11 -12.12 -3.50
C MET A 46 -10.62 -12.10 -3.70
N LEU A 47 -11.37 -13.01 -3.06
CA LEU A 47 -12.83 -13.06 -3.08
C LEU A 47 -13.48 -11.69 -2.78
N HIS A 48 -13.02 -11.02 -1.72
CA HIS A 48 -13.60 -9.75 -1.28
C HIS A 48 -13.00 -8.54 -1.98
N ARG A 49 -11.82 -8.72 -2.56
CA ARG A 49 -11.06 -7.63 -3.14
C ARG A 49 -11.17 -7.52 -4.64
N VAL A 50 -11.64 -8.54 -5.37
CA VAL A 50 -11.58 -8.62 -6.84
C VAL A 50 -12.01 -7.34 -7.57
N ASP A 51 -12.97 -6.59 -7.02
CA ASP A 51 -13.50 -5.36 -7.60
C ASP A 51 -12.79 -4.06 -7.18
N LEU A 52 -11.82 -4.13 -6.25
CA LEU A 52 -11.02 -2.96 -5.86
C LEU A 52 -10.05 -2.56 -6.99
N PRO A 53 -9.79 -1.27 -7.20
CA PRO A 53 -8.78 -0.81 -8.14
C PRO A 53 -7.37 -1.01 -7.54
N HIS A 54 -6.83 -2.23 -7.63
CA HIS A 54 -5.51 -2.57 -7.05
C HIS A 54 -4.31 -2.09 -7.88
N PHE A 55 -4.51 -1.39 -8.99
CA PHE A 55 -3.46 -1.17 -10.01
C PHE A 55 -2.71 -2.47 -10.39
N ASN A 56 -3.43 -3.60 -10.38
CA ASN A 56 -2.85 -4.94 -10.63
C ASN A 56 -1.73 -5.35 -9.65
N ASN A 57 -1.59 -4.65 -8.52
CA ASN A 57 -0.58 -4.89 -7.50
C ASN A 57 -1.14 -5.80 -6.39
N HIS A 58 -1.10 -7.10 -6.65
CA HIS A 58 -1.59 -8.14 -5.73
C HIS A 58 -0.48 -8.77 -4.89
N THR A 59 0.76 -8.30 -5.04
CA THR A 59 1.94 -8.92 -4.43
C THR A 59 2.63 -7.95 -3.51
N ASN A 60 2.95 -8.43 -2.31
CA ASN A 60 3.76 -7.71 -1.33
C ASN A 60 5.24 -7.60 -1.75
N ASN A 61 5.62 -8.10 -2.93
CA ASN A 61 7.00 -8.12 -3.46
C ASN A 61 7.72 -6.77 -3.32
N ARG A 62 7.01 -5.66 -3.52
CA ARG A 62 7.60 -4.31 -3.37
C ARG A 62 7.98 -4.03 -1.91
N ASP A 63 7.09 -4.34 -0.98
CA ASP A 63 7.30 -4.14 0.46
C ASP A 63 8.32 -5.15 0.99
N GLU A 64 8.24 -6.41 0.59
CA GLU A 64 9.23 -7.44 0.94
C GLU A 64 10.62 -7.09 0.41
N SER A 65 10.72 -6.56 -0.81
CA SER A 65 11.98 -6.07 -1.39
C SER A 65 12.54 -4.90 -0.59
N LEU A 66 11.68 -3.94 -0.19
CA LEU A 66 12.07 -2.82 0.66
C LEU A 66 12.58 -3.31 2.02
N PHE A 67 11.83 -4.16 2.70
CA PHE A 67 12.23 -4.74 3.97
C PHE A 67 13.52 -5.56 3.85
N GLY A 68 13.70 -6.29 2.74
CA GLY A 68 14.93 -7.00 2.42
C GLY A 68 16.14 -6.05 2.35
N LYS A 69 16.02 -4.94 1.61
CA LYS A 69 17.05 -3.91 1.50
C LYS A 69 17.34 -3.24 2.85
N ILE A 70 16.32 -2.97 3.67
CA ILE A 70 16.51 -2.41 5.01
C ILE A 70 17.29 -3.39 5.90
N LYS A 71 16.88 -4.66 5.95
CA LYS A 71 17.57 -5.71 6.75
C LYS A 71 19.01 -5.98 6.29
N GLN A 72 19.33 -5.70 5.03
CA GLN A 72 20.71 -5.77 4.54
C GLN A 72 21.60 -4.70 5.19
N ASN A 73 21.07 -3.52 5.46
CA ASN A 73 21.82 -2.38 5.98
C ASN A 73 21.70 -2.21 7.52
N VAL A 74 20.56 -2.57 8.10
CA VAL A 74 20.32 -2.53 9.55
C VAL A 74 20.58 -3.91 10.13
N LYS A 75 21.67 -4.05 10.90
CA LYS A 75 22.04 -5.30 11.58
C LYS A 75 21.67 -5.26 13.06
N SER A 76 21.40 -6.42 13.64
CA SER A 76 20.99 -6.56 15.05
C SER A 76 22.01 -6.03 16.06
N HIS A 77 23.29 -5.94 15.69
CA HIS A 77 24.37 -5.46 16.56
C HIS A 77 24.64 -3.95 16.42
N VAL A 78 23.91 -3.25 15.55
CA VAL A 78 24.07 -1.81 15.31
C VAL A 78 23.22 -1.05 16.32
N SER A 79 23.71 0.09 16.82
CA SER A 79 22.95 0.92 17.76
C SER A 79 21.65 1.43 17.12
N MET A 80 20.64 1.75 17.95
CA MET A 80 19.40 2.35 17.46
C MET A 80 19.65 3.67 16.71
N HIS A 81 20.59 4.49 17.19
CA HIS A 81 20.95 5.74 16.54
C HIS A 81 21.51 5.51 15.14
N SER A 82 22.50 4.64 15.01
CA SER A 82 23.11 4.32 13.72
C SER A 82 22.13 3.63 12.77
N SER A 83 21.19 2.84 13.29
CA SER A 83 20.11 2.25 12.50
C SER A 83 19.16 3.32 11.95
N LEU A 84 18.83 4.35 12.74
CA LEU A 84 18.02 5.48 12.30
C LEU A 84 18.73 6.32 11.23
N GLU A 85 20.04 6.57 11.37
CA GLU A 85 20.82 7.27 10.34
C GLU A 85 20.77 6.54 9.00
N VAL A 86 20.93 5.22 9.02
CA VAL A 86 20.82 4.37 7.82
C VAL A 86 19.42 4.43 7.21
N LEU A 87 18.36 4.36 8.03
CA LEU A 87 16.97 4.45 7.54
C LEU A 87 16.67 5.81 6.91
N LEU A 88 17.11 6.91 7.53
CA LEU A 88 16.95 8.26 6.99
C LEU A 88 17.73 8.44 5.68
N ALA A 89 18.93 7.86 5.56
CA ALA A 89 19.70 7.87 4.33
C ALA A 89 18.99 7.10 3.21
N ILE A 90 18.43 5.92 3.51
CA ILE A 90 17.64 5.14 2.55
C ILE A 90 16.40 5.94 2.11
N GLN A 91 15.66 6.55 3.04
CA GLN A 91 14.49 7.35 2.72
C GLN A 91 14.86 8.52 1.79
N ARG A 92 15.88 9.30 2.14
CA ARG A 92 16.34 10.43 1.30
C ARG A 92 16.69 9.99 -0.11
N ARG A 93 17.45 8.90 -0.24
CA ARG A 93 17.80 8.34 -1.55
C ARG A 93 16.55 7.97 -2.37
N MET A 94 15.56 7.34 -1.75
CA MET A 94 14.32 6.97 -2.44
C MET A 94 13.51 8.21 -2.86
N GLU A 95 13.48 9.26 -2.02
CA GLU A 95 12.85 10.53 -2.37
C GLU A 95 13.59 11.25 -3.51
N GLU A 96 14.92 11.23 -3.51
CA GLU A 96 15.75 11.79 -4.59
C GLU A 96 15.56 11.02 -5.90
N GLU A 97 15.56 9.68 -5.86
CA GLU A 97 15.27 8.85 -7.04
C GLU A 97 13.87 9.14 -7.60
N TYR A 98 12.87 9.32 -6.72
CA TYR A 98 11.51 9.71 -7.13
C TYR A 98 11.47 11.11 -7.75
N ARG A 99 12.07 12.11 -7.10
CA ARG A 99 12.14 13.48 -7.64
C ARG A 99 12.85 13.48 -8.99
N ALA A 100 13.98 12.80 -9.12
CA ALA A 100 14.69 12.68 -10.40
C ALA A 100 13.83 12.03 -11.50
N HIS A 101 12.98 11.05 -11.15
CA HIS A 101 12.04 10.44 -12.09
C HIS A 101 10.92 11.41 -12.52
N VAL A 102 10.38 12.18 -11.58
CA VAL A 102 9.30 13.15 -11.83
C VAL A 102 9.82 14.43 -12.52
N GLU A 103 11.03 14.88 -12.17
CA GLU A 103 11.70 16.06 -12.70
C GLU A 103 12.47 15.79 -14.00
N MET A 104 12.52 14.53 -14.48
CA MET A 104 13.30 14.16 -15.65
C MET A 104 12.91 15.04 -16.87
N PRO A 105 13.85 15.77 -17.48
CA PRO A 105 13.57 16.61 -18.65
C PRO A 105 13.05 15.75 -19.82
N GLY A 106 11.82 16.01 -20.26
CA GLY A 106 11.09 15.20 -21.24
C GLY A 106 9.70 14.76 -20.79
N THR A 107 9.36 14.99 -19.51
CA THR A 107 8.00 14.82 -18.99
C THR A 107 7.02 15.78 -19.67
N LEU A 108 5.88 15.24 -20.07
CA LEU A 108 4.79 16.04 -20.64
C LEU A 108 4.29 17.01 -19.57
N ARG A 109 4.52 18.30 -19.79
CA ARG A 109 3.94 19.37 -18.96
C ARG A 109 2.84 20.07 -19.73
N ASP A 110 1.75 20.33 -19.02
CA ASP A 110 0.65 21.16 -19.47
C ASP A 110 0.57 22.39 -18.56
N THR A 111 0.66 23.58 -19.16
CA THR A 111 0.63 24.86 -18.43
C THR A 111 -0.74 25.17 -17.84
N SER A 112 -1.80 24.48 -18.28
CA SER A 112 -3.15 24.59 -17.72
C SER A 112 -3.36 23.73 -16.47
N TYR A 113 -2.46 22.79 -16.19
CA TYR A 113 -2.55 21.85 -15.07
C TYR A 113 -1.82 22.40 -13.84
N SER A 114 -2.34 22.08 -12.65
CA SER A 114 -1.63 22.30 -11.38
C SER A 114 -0.35 21.44 -11.32
N GLU A 115 0.53 21.72 -10.35
CA GLU A 115 1.73 20.90 -10.12
C GLU A 115 1.35 19.42 -9.92
N GLU A 116 0.32 19.16 -9.10
CA GLU A 116 -0.19 17.82 -8.83
C GLU A 116 -0.73 17.14 -10.11
N MET A 117 -1.44 17.88 -10.96
CA MET A 117 -1.90 17.34 -12.24
C MET A 117 -0.77 17.13 -13.25
N ASN A 118 0.30 17.92 -13.19
CA ASN A 118 1.50 17.69 -14.00
C ASN A 118 2.27 16.45 -13.53
N ILE A 119 2.24 16.11 -12.24
CA ILE A 119 2.76 14.83 -11.74
C ILE A 119 1.92 13.67 -12.30
N VAL A 120 0.59 13.76 -12.26
CA VAL A 120 -0.31 12.75 -12.85
C VAL A 120 -0.06 12.60 -14.36
N LEU A 121 0.11 13.71 -15.08
CA LEU A 121 0.43 13.70 -16.51
C LEU A 121 1.82 13.09 -16.80
N GLY A 122 2.80 13.32 -15.92
CA GLY A 122 4.13 12.71 -16.02
C GLY A 122 4.12 11.19 -15.78
N MET A 123 3.16 10.67 -15.02
CA MET A 123 3.01 9.25 -14.70
C MET A 123 2.08 8.48 -15.64
N THR A 124 1.24 9.19 -16.39
CA THR A 124 0.13 8.60 -17.17
C THR A 124 0.12 9.12 -18.61
N THR A 125 -0.93 8.78 -19.37
CA THR A 125 -1.13 9.36 -20.71
C THR A 125 -1.95 10.64 -20.63
N ARG A 126 -1.84 11.51 -21.64
CA ARG A 126 -2.66 12.74 -21.74
C ARG A 126 -4.17 12.48 -21.58
N TRP A 127 -4.65 11.35 -22.10
CA TRP A 127 -6.05 10.97 -22.01
C TRP A 127 -6.47 10.65 -20.56
N VAL A 128 -5.66 9.86 -19.85
CA VAL A 128 -5.91 9.52 -18.43
C VAL A 128 -5.83 10.77 -17.56
N ALA A 129 -4.82 11.62 -17.77
CA ALA A 129 -4.69 12.86 -17.03
C ALA A 129 -5.89 13.80 -17.28
N SER A 130 -6.41 13.89 -18.51
CA SER A 130 -7.61 14.68 -18.82
C SER A 130 -8.88 14.12 -18.16
N ALA A 131 -9.02 12.79 -18.07
CA ALA A 131 -10.14 12.19 -17.35
C ALA A 131 -10.09 12.51 -15.84
N ILE A 132 -8.90 12.45 -15.22
CA ILE A 132 -8.69 12.75 -13.80
C ILE A 132 -8.84 14.25 -13.48
N GLU A 133 -8.57 15.13 -14.45
CA GLU A 133 -8.66 16.58 -14.26
C GLU A 133 -10.04 17.03 -13.75
N GLY A 134 -11.12 16.41 -14.26
CA GLY A 134 -12.48 16.71 -13.84
C GLY A 134 -12.73 16.40 -12.36
N GLU A 135 -12.27 15.24 -11.90
CA GLU A 135 -12.40 14.82 -10.49
C GLU A 135 -11.50 15.66 -9.57
N ASN A 136 -10.28 15.98 -10.01
CA ASN A 136 -9.36 16.82 -9.25
C ASN A 136 -9.95 18.22 -9.02
N LYS A 137 -10.53 18.85 -10.06
CA LYS A 137 -11.20 20.16 -9.94
C LYS A 137 -12.31 20.15 -8.88
N VAL A 138 -13.06 19.06 -8.78
CA VAL A 138 -14.12 18.90 -7.76
C VAL A 138 -13.51 18.72 -6.37
N ALA A 139 -12.45 17.92 -6.24
CA ALA A 139 -11.80 17.65 -4.96
C ALA A 139 -11.10 18.89 -4.37
N VAL A 140 -10.48 19.71 -5.22
CA VAL A 140 -9.75 20.93 -4.82
C VAL A 140 -10.70 22.12 -4.61
N ALA A 141 -11.92 22.07 -5.15
CA ALA A 141 -12.92 23.11 -4.94
C ALA A 141 -13.24 23.27 -3.44
N LYS A 142 -13.12 24.51 -2.96
CA LYS A 142 -13.28 24.88 -1.55
C LYS A 142 -14.63 24.44 -0.94
N GLU A 143 -15.66 24.32 -1.77
CA GLU A 143 -16.99 23.83 -1.37
C GLU A 143 -17.03 22.35 -0.99
N TYR A 144 -16.11 21.53 -1.50
CA TYR A 144 -16.09 20.08 -1.28
C TYR A 144 -14.97 19.63 -0.33
N GLN A 145 -13.97 20.48 -0.06
CA GLN A 145 -12.88 20.17 0.88
C GLN A 145 -13.40 19.79 2.27
N ASP A 146 -14.47 20.44 2.73
CA ASP A 146 -15.09 20.17 4.04
C ASP A 146 -15.76 18.78 4.14
N ARG A 147 -16.03 18.11 3.01
CA ARG A 147 -16.57 16.74 2.99
C ARG A 147 -15.50 15.67 3.16
N TYR A 148 -14.24 16.00 2.89
CA TYR A 148 -13.10 15.09 2.96
C TYR A 148 -12.18 15.39 4.16
N THR A 149 -12.42 16.45 4.92
CA THR A 149 -11.76 16.66 6.21
C THR A 149 -12.36 15.71 7.25
N LEU A 150 -11.56 14.73 7.66
CA LEU A 150 -11.87 13.88 8.81
C LEU A 150 -12.04 14.79 10.03
N LYS A 151 -13.27 14.93 10.53
CA LYS A 151 -13.50 15.47 11.87
C LYS A 151 -12.76 14.56 12.84
N THR A 152 -11.71 15.09 13.47
CA THR A 152 -11.06 14.45 14.61
C THR A 152 -12.11 14.17 15.66
N MET A 153 -12.58 12.92 15.72
CA MET A 153 -13.37 12.47 16.86
C MET A 153 -12.44 12.48 18.06
N GLY A 154 -12.65 13.44 18.96
CA GLY A 154 -11.98 13.48 20.24
C GLY A 154 -12.25 12.17 20.98
N TYR A 155 -11.21 11.36 21.14
CA TYR A 155 -11.24 10.21 22.02
C TYR A 155 -11.47 10.71 23.46
N ARG A 156 -12.59 10.30 24.06
CA ARG A 156 -12.82 10.31 25.51
C ARG A 156 -12.34 8.99 26.08
#